data_AF-A0A5C9ER13-F1
#
_entry.id   AF-A0A5C9ER13-F1
#
_cell.length_a   1.000
_cell.length_b   1.000
_cell.length_c   1.000
_cell.angle_alpha   90.00
_cell.angle_beta   90.00
_cell.angle_gamma   90.00
#
_symmetry.space_group_name_H-M   'P 1'
#
loop_
_entity.id
_entity.type
_entity.pdbx_description
1 polymer ?
#
loop_
_entity_poly.entity_id
_entity_poly.type
_entity_poly.pdbx_seq_one_letter_code
_entity_poly.pdbx_strand_id
1 'polypeptide(L)'
;MNSETEANKNTRTSTLTIICIKEKAEIYYFTGSGNSFAAARELAKNLNGKLISISTYLNREKITINTNCIGIVFPVYYATNGCSGIPHIVEKFLNKLTTLTSKYIVAVCTHNGNPGDTLENVQTIIESHAGVLAGGFSVQLYKPPSLFSKLKKALLHKREQNNPHETFQKQEAVLQKGKEKLNIISDYIISRKKGYIETRSNLSKAISAPFLNLVKKPAFSKRYRKLSDTSKLSFEEMIPFADKSFKVNEKCNVCGICAKICPVQNIKIINNKPQWQHECETCFACYVWCPQEAIFGEIVAYNERYHHPEISLSDMIINQSKY
;
A
#
# COMPACT_ATOMS: atom_id res chain seq x y z
N MET A 1 56.81 22.64 -6.89
CA MET A 1 55.37 22.98 -6.94
C MET A 1 54.62 21.72 -7.32
N ASN A 2 53.51 21.44 -6.63
CA ASN A 2 52.57 20.31 -6.78
C ASN A 2 52.69 19.21 -5.71
N SER A 3 52.25 19.52 -4.50
CA SER A 3 51.86 18.50 -3.50
C SER A 3 50.60 18.89 -2.69
N GLU A 4 49.75 19.81 -3.19
CA GLU A 4 48.60 20.34 -2.43
C GLU A 4 47.20 19.89 -2.92
N THR A 5 47.07 18.99 -3.89
CA THR A 5 45.77 18.78 -4.57
C THR A 5 44.97 17.53 -4.21
N GLU A 6 45.46 16.62 -3.36
CA GLU A 6 44.69 15.41 -2.99
C GLU A 6 43.98 15.46 -1.63
N ALA A 7 44.50 16.24 -0.67
CA ALA A 7 43.90 16.33 0.67
C ALA A 7 42.54 17.06 0.68
N ASN A 8 42.26 17.90 -0.33
CA ASN A 8 41.08 18.78 -0.35
C ASN A 8 39.86 18.20 -1.11
N LYS A 9 40.01 17.06 -1.82
CA LYS A 9 38.89 16.34 -2.45
C LYS A 9 38.22 15.35 -1.49
N ASN A 10 38.98 14.81 -0.52
CA ASN A 10 38.46 13.82 0.43
C ASN A 10 37.66 14.44 1.59
N THR A 11 37.98 15.67 1.97
CA THR A 11 37.23 16.47 2.96
C THR A 11 35.89 16.99 2.41
N ARG A 12 35.81 17.34 1.12
CA ARG A 12 34.56 17.83 0.51
C ARG A 12 33.52 16.71 0.31
N THR A 13 33.98 15.52 -0.05
CA THR A 13 33.13 14.33 -0.23
C THR A 13 32.60 13.82 1.12
N SER A 14 33.45 13.77 2.14
CA SER A 14 33.05 13.40 3.51
C SER A 14 32.11 14.43 4.15
N THR A 15 32.29 15.74 3.90
CA THR A 15 31.39 16.78 4.44
C THR A 15 29.98 16.71 3.80
N LEU A 16 29.87 16.38 2.50
CA LEU A 16 28.58 16.13 1.84
C LEU A 16 27.90 14.86 2.34
N THR A 17 28.65 13.77 2.57
CA THR A 17 28.11 12.55 3.18
C THR A 17 27.67 12.78 4.63
N ILE A 18 28.38 13.63 5.39
CA ILE A 18 28.06 13.96 6.80
C ILE A 18 26.87 14.94 6.90
N ILE A 19 26.69 15.86 5.93
CA ILE A 19 25.51 16.74 5.86
C ILE A 19 24.26 15.95 5.45
N CYS A 20 24.38 14.93 4.59
CA CYS A 20 23.26 14.08 4.17
C CYS A 20 22.60 13.29 5.32
N ILE A 21 23.26 13.16 6.48
CA ILE A 21 22.75 12.43 7.67
C ILE A 21 21.80 13.30 8.53
N LYS A 22 21.71 14.62 8.32
CA LYS A 22 20.99 15.51 9.25
C LYS A 22 19.50 15.69 9.01
N GLU A 23 18.95 15.26 7.88
CA GLU A 23 17.54 15.47 7.59
C GLU A 23 16.74 14.18 7.75
N LYS A 24 15.93 14.11 8.83
CA LYS A 24 15.08 12.95 9.09
C LYS A 24 14.01 12.85 8.00
N ALA A 25 13.98 11.73 7.29
CA ALA A 25 12.93 11.44 6.33
C ALA A 25 11.59 11.25 7.07
N GLU A 26 10.48 11.67 6.45
CA GLU A 26 9.14 11.30 6.90
C GLU A 26 8.57 10.24 5.96
N ILE A 27 8.25 9.07 6.51
CA ILE A 27 7.71 7.92 5.80
C ILE A 27 6.22 7.83 6.10
N TYR A 28 5.43 8.32 5.17
CA TYR A 28 3.97 8.27 5.17
C TYR A 28 3.51 6.92 4.65
N TYR A 29 2.56 6.28 5.32
CA TYR A 29 2.08 4.98 4.87
C TYR A 29 0.58 4.77 5.03
N PHE A 30 0.06 3.85 4.24
CA PHE A 30 -1.28 3.31 4.36
C PHE A 30 -1.21 1.78 4.27
N THR A 31 -1.99 1.05 5.09
CA THR A 31 -2.00 -0.41 5.07
C THR A 31 -3.34 -0.99 5.53
N GLY A 32 -3.68 -2.17 5.01
CA GLY A 32 -4.81 -2.98 5.49
C GLY A 32 -4.36 -4.23 6.26
N SER A 33 -3.43 -4.99 5.66
CA SER A 33 -2.93 -6.27 6.19
C SER A 33 -1.53 -6.20 6.82
N GLY A 34 -0.99 -5.00 7.04
CA GLY A 34 0.31 -4.80 7.68
C GLY A 34 1.52 -4.87 6.75
N ASN A 35 1.39 -5.34 5.51
CA ASN A 35 2.55 -5.49 4.60
C ASN A 35 3.23 -4.15 4.25
N SER A 36 2.44 -3.14 3.87
CA SER A 36 2.98 -1.79 3.59
C SER A 36 3.49 -1.11 4.86
N PHE A 37 2.93 -1.43 6.03
CA PHE A 37 3.46 -0.95 7.30
C PHE A 37 4.83 -1.57 7.61
N ALA A 38 5.00 -2.89 7.40
CA ALA A 38 6.30 -3.54 7.56
C ALA A 38 7.37 -2.90 6.66
N ALA A 39 7.04 -2.67 5.38
CA ALA A 39 7.93 -2.00 4.44
C ALA A 39 8.25 -0.55 4.86
N ALA A 40 7.24 0.20 5.29
CA ALA A 40 7.42 1.57 5.76
C ALA A 40 8.26 1.65 7.03
N ARG A 41 8.06 0.72 7.97
CA ARG A 41 8.81 0.61 9.23
C ARG A 41 10.29 0.32 8.96
N GLU A 42 10.59 -0.59 8.04
CA GLU A 42 11.97 -0.90 7.64
C GLU A 42 12.65 0.29 6.97
N LEU A 43 11.98 0.98 6.03
CA LEU A 43 12.51 2.20 5.42
C LEU A 43 12.75 3.31 6.44
N ALA A 44 11.79 3.53 7.34
CA ALA A 44 11.95 4.53 8.39
C ALA A 44 13.15 4.22 9.29
N LYS A 45 13.35 2.94 9.65
CA LYS A 45 14.52 2.49 10.42
C LYS A 45 15.82 2.76 9.66
N ASN A 46 15.92 2.33 8.40
CA ASN A 46 17.13 2.49 7.58
C ASN A 46 17.50 3.96 7.33
N LEU A 47 16.50 4.84 7.28
CA LEU A 47 16.67 6.27 7.02
C LEU A 47 16.72 7.11 8.29
N ASN A 48 16.69 6.49 9.49
CA ASN A 48 16.52 7.18 10.77
C ASN A 48 15.35 8.20 10.74
N GLY A 49 14.30 7.83 10.03
CA GLY A 49 13.14 8.65 9.70
C GLY A 49 11.96 8.44 10.65
N LYS A 50 10.96 9.30 10.50
CA LYS A 50 9.71 9.25 11.23
C LYS A 50 8.67 8.46 10.43
N LEU A 51 8.06 7.47 11.07
CA LEU A 51 6.96 6.69 10.49
C LEU A 51 5.61 7.36 10.82
N ILE A 52 4.78 7.61 9.79
CA ILE A 52 3.54 8.40 9.92
C ILE A 52 2.40 7.72 9.16
N SER A 53 1.30 7.41 9.83
CA SER A 53 0.11 6.87 9.17
C SER A 53 -0.64 7.97 8.42
N ILE A 54 -0.99 7.74 7.16
CA ILE A 54 -1.75 8.68 6.32
C ILE A 54 -3.13 8.96 6.93
N SER A 55 -3.72 8.00 7.67
CA SER A 55 -5.03 8.17 8.33
C SER A 55 -5.06 9.34 9.33
N THR A 56 -3.91 9.76 9.85
CA THR A 56 -3.79 10.93 10.76
C THR A 56 -4.25 12.24 10.10
N TYR A 57 -4.28 12.29 8.76
CA TYR A 57 -4.58 13.51 8.00
C TYR A 57 -5.96 13.51 7.32
N LEU A 58 -6.82 12.53 7.61
CA LEU A 58 -8.13 12.40 6.95
C LEU A 58 -8.97 13.69 6.99
N ASN A 59 -9.04 14.33 8.15
CA ASN A 59 -9.90 15.49 8.38
C ASN A 59 -9.19 16.83 8.07
N ARG A 60 -7.96 16.79 7.54
CA ARG A 60 -7.24 18.01 7.13
C ARG A 60 -7.63 18.39 5.70
N GLU A 61 -7.83 19.68 5.45
CA GLU A 61 -8.06 20.18 4.08
C GLU A 61 -6.75 20.37 3.31
N LYS A 62 -5.71 20.86 4.00
CA LYS A 62 -4.36 21.06 3.45
C LYS A 62 -3.31 20.51 4.41
N ILE A 63 -2.22 20.01 3.85
CA ILE A 63 -1.12 19.40 4.57
C ILE A 63 0.18 20.04 4.11
N THR A 64 0.95 20.59 5.04
CA THR A 64 2.28 21.15 4.80
C THR A 64 3.33 20.20 5.38
N ILE A 65 4.30 19.81 4.55
CA ILE A 65 5.37 18.90 4.95
C ILE A 65 6.67 19.68 5.11
N ASN A 66 7.19 19.69 6.33
CA ASN A 66 8.36 20.51 6.69
C ASN A 66 9.69 19.82 6.39
N THR A 67 9.76 18.48 6.33
CA THR A 67 10.97 17.76 5.89
C THR A 67 11.20 17.92 4.39
N ASN A 68 12.44 17.83 3.91
CA ASN A 68 12.74 17.76 2.48
C ASN A 68 12.92 16.32 1.95
N CYS A 69 12.79 15.29 2.77
CA CYS A 69 12.81 13.88 2.33
C CYS A 69 11.52 13.16 2.73
N ILE A 70 10.73 12.76 1.73
CA ILE A 70 9.38 12.20 1.89
C ILE A 70 9.33 10.82 1.24
N GLY A 71 8.93 9.80 2.01
CA GLY A 71 8.61 8.48 1.49
C GLY A 71 7.10 8.21 1.60
N ILE A 72 6.48 7.66 0.55
CA ILE A 72 5.06 7.31 0.54
C ILE A 72 4.92 5.81 0.28
N VAL A 73 4.40 5.05 1.24
CA VAL A 73 4.36 3.58 1.20
C VAL A 73 2.93 3.05 1.30
N PHE A 74 2.47 2.29 0.30
CA PHE A 74 1.05 1.91 0.22
C PHE A 74 0.82 0.65 -0.62
N PRO A 75 -0.32 -0.05 -0.48
CA PRO A 75 -0.66 -1.18 -1.34
C PRO A 75 -1.21 -0.76 -2.70
N VAL A 76 -1.01 -1.58 -3.73
CA VAL A 76 -1.65 -1.41 -5.06
C VAL A 76 -3.10 -1.85 -5.01
N TYR A 77 -4.03 -0.97 -5.38
CA TYR A 77 -5.48 -1.26 -5.43
C TYR A 77 -5.98 -1.28 -6.87
N TYR A 78 -6.31 -2.48 -7.36
CA TYR A 78 -6.85 -2.66 -8.71
C TYR A 78 -8.34 -2.30 -8.84
N ALA A 79 -8.95 -1.77 -7.78
CA ALA A 79 -10.30 -1.23 -7.85
C ALA A 79 -10.31 0.23 -8.32
N THR A 80 -9.16 0.91 -8.37
CA THR A 80 -9.08 2.33 -8.72
C THR A 80 -8.29 2.53 -10.01
N ASN A 81 -8.44 3.72 -10.63
CA ASN A 81 -7.71 4.19 -11.81
C ASN A 81 -7.60 3.14 -12.94
N GLY A 82 -8.73 2.56 -13.34
CA GLY A 82 -8.77 1.63 -14.46
C GLY A 82 -8.06 0.30 -14.23
N CYS A 83 -8.12 -0.23 -13.00
CA CYS A 83 -7.56 -1.50 -12.59
C CYS A 83 -6.04 -1.53 -12.44
N SER A 84 -5.46 -0.42 -12.00
CA SER A 84 -4.06 -0.32 -11.56
C SER A 84 -3.83 0.97 -10.77
N GLY A 85 -4.58 1.14 -9.69
CA GLY A 85 -4.65 2.41 -9.00
C GLY A 85 -4.03 2.43 -7.61
N ILE A 86 -4.06 3.64 -7.11
CA ILE A 86 -3.71 4.01 -5.75
C ILE A 86 -4.94 3.86 -4.85
N PRO A 87 -4.79 3.52 -3.57
CA PRO A 87 -5.90 3.61 -2.62
C PRO A 87 -6.43 5.05 -2.56
N HIS A 88 -7.75 5.24 -2.44
CA HIS A 88 -8.37 6.56 -2.42
C HIS A 88 -7.90 7.40 -1.24
N ILE A 89 -7.68 6.80 -0.07
CA ILE A 89 -7.06 7.49 1.07
C ILE A 89 -5.67 8.07 0.73
N VAL A 90 -4.87 7.37 -0.09
CA VAL A 90 -3.54 7.84 -0.52
C VAL A 90 -3.71 8.95 -1.56
N GLU A 91 -4.60 8.79 -2.53
CA GLU A 91 -4.94 9.82 -3.51
C GLU A 91 -5.40 11.12 -2.84
N LYS A 92 -6.36 11.02 -1.92
CA LYS A 92 -6.87 12.15 -1.12
C LYS A 92 -5.75 12.80 -0.32
N PHE A 93 -4.84 12.02 0.26
CA PHE A 93 -3.68 12.55 0.97
C PHE A 93 -2.75 13.33 0.04
N LEU A 94 -2.38 12.77 -1.11
CA LEU A 94 -1.50 13.42 -2.09
C LEU A 94 -2.09 14.74 -2.60
N ASN A 95 -3.39 14.76 -2.91
CA ASN A 95 -4.10 15.96 -3.36
C ASN A 95 -4.23 17.06 -2.28
N LYS A 96 -3.99 16.73 -1.01
CA LYS A 96 -3.99 17.71 0.10
C LYS A 96 -2.60 18.27 0.38
N LEU A 97 -1.55 17.69 -0.22
CA LEU A 97 -0.19 18.14 0.00
C LEU A 97 0.03 19.50 -0.65
N THR A 98 0.65 20.40 0.11
CA THR A 98 1.07 21.72 -0.35
C THR A 98 2.58 21.81 -0.23
N THR A 99 3.19 22.75 -0.96
CA THR A 99 4.64 23.06 -0.88
C THR A 99 5.56 21.88 -1.24
N LEU A 100 5.21 21.14 -2.31
CA LEU A 100 6.02 20.01 -2.79
C LEU A 100 7.26 20.44 -3.60
N THR A 101 7.34 21.71 -4.01
CA THR A 101 8.49 22.25 -4.73
C THR A 101 9.78 21.98 -3.96
N SER A 102 10.81 21.50 -4.66
CA SER A 102 12.14 21.13 -4.13
C SER A 102 12.21 19.96 -3.15
N LYS A 103 11.07 19.35 -2.77
CA LYS A 103 11.04 18.17 -1.90
C LYS A 103 11.58 16.94 -2.65
N TYR A 104 12.35 16.12 -1.95
CA TYR A 104 12.77 14.81 -2.44
C TYR A 104 11.71 13.77 -2.07
N ILE A 105 10.93 13.33 -3.06
CA ILE A 105 9.78 12.47 -2.85
C ILE A 105 10.04 11.10 -3.48
N VAL A 106 9.82 10.03 -2.72
CA VAL A 106 9.87 8.66 -3.23
C VAL A 106 8.58 7.91 -2.89
N ALA A 107 8.18 6.99 -3.76
CA ALA A 107 6.99 6.17 -3.57
C ALA A 107 7.35 4.68 -3.61
N VAL A 108 6.78 3.90 -2.69
CA VAL A 108 6.96 2.44 -2.62
C VAL A 108 5.59 1.78 -2.55
N CYS A 109 5.21 1.06 -3.59
CA CYS A 109 3.95 0.33 -3.62
C CYS A 109 4.16 -1.17 -3.32
N THR A 110 3.36 -1.75 -2.43
CA THR A 110 3.37 -3.20 -2.16
C THR A 110 2.31 -3.91 -2.98
N HIS A 111 2.60 -5.06 -3.58
CA HIS A 111 1.65 -5.75 -4.45
C HIS A 111 1.81 -7.27 -4.45
N ASN A 112 0.75 -7.97 -4.86
CA ASN A 112 0.71 -9.44 -4.91
C ASN A 112 0.68 -9.98 -6.37
N GLY A 113 1.50 -9.38 -7.23
CA GLY A 113 1.48 -9.65 -8.67
C GLY A 113 2.27 -8.63 -9.48
N ASN A 114 1.66 -7.51 -9.84
CA ASN A 114 2.30 -6.48 -10.68
C ASN A 114 1.86 -5.07 -10.24
N PRO A 115 2.76 -4.08 -10.11
CA PRO A 115 2.37 -2.72 -9.72
C PRO A 115 1.52 -1.97 -10.77
N GLY A 116 1.49 -2.45 -12.01
CA GLY A 116 0.85 -1.81 -13.16
C GLY A 116 1.33 -0.37 -13.34
N ASP A 117 0.40 0.55 -13.55
CA ASP A 117 0.64 1.99 -13.72
C ASP A 117 0.53 2.75 -12.38
N THR A 118 0.53 2.06 -11.23
CA THR A 118 0.26 2.67 -9.92
C THR A 118 1.26 3.79 -9.55
N LEU A 119 2.55 3.57 -9.83
CA LEU A 119 3.59 4.56 -9.53
C LEU A 119 3.54 5.76 -10.49
N GLU A 120 3.09 5.54 -11.73
CA GLU A 120 2.87 6.63 -12.70
C GLU A 120 1.69 7.49 -12.26
N ASN A 121 0.60 6.88 -11.76
CA ASN A 121 -0.51 7.63 -11.18
C ASN A 121 -0.06 8.51 -10.00
N VAL A 122 0.82 8.01 -9.13
CA VAL A 122 1.43 8.83 -8.07
C VAL A 122 2.27 9.96 -8.64
N GLN A 123 3.09 9.68 -9.65
CA GLN A 123 3.90 10.68 -10.32
C GLN A 123 3.03 11.80 -10.89
N THR A 124 1.96 11.48 -11.63
CA THR A 124 1.03 12.46 -12.19
C THR A 124 0.40 13.35 -11.12
N ILE A 125 0.00 12.79 -9.97
CA ILE A 125 -0.58 13.58 -8.87
C ILE A 125 0.47 14.49 -8.22
N ILE A 126 1.69 14.00 -8.02
CA ILE A 126 2.76 14.82 -7.45
C ILE A 126 3.13 15.98 -8.38
N GLU A 127 3.22 15.72 -9.69
CA GLU A 127 3.54 16.71 -10.71
C GLU A 127 2.43 17.77 -10.84
N SER A 128 1.15 17.39 -10.71
CA SER A 128 0.04 18.35 -10.67
C SER A 128 0.06 19.29 -9.46
N HIS A 129 0.86 18.96 -8.43
CA HIS A 129 1.09 19.76 -7.23
C HIS A 129 2.51 20.38 -7.20
N ALA A 130 3.13 20.57 -8.37
CA ALA A 130 4.46 21.16 -8.56
C ALA A 130 5.61 20.43 -7.82
N GLY A 131 5.42 19.15 -7.49
CA GLY A 131 6.46 18.25 -7.01
C GLY A 131 7.10 17.45 -8.14
N VAL A 132 8.15 16.70 -7.80
CA VAL A 132 8.77 15.73 -8.70
C VAL A 132 8.99 14.43 -7.93
N LEU A 133 8.54 13.31 -8.48
CA LEU A 133 8.82 12.00 -7.91
C LEU A 133 10.25 11.60 -8.25
N ALA A 134 11.14 11.60 -7.25
CA ALA A 134 12.54 11.24 -7.42
C ALA A 134 12.70 9.76 -7.75
N GLY A 135 11.89 8.89 -7.14
CA GLY A 135 11.91 7.47 -7.43
C GLY A 135 10.61 6.75 -7.05
N GLY A 136 10.28 5.69 -7.79
CA GLY A 136 9.10 4.86 -7.60
C GLY A 136 9.48 3.39 -7.63
N PHE A 137 9.10 2.64 -6.59
CA PHE A 137 9.51 1.25 -6.41
C PHE A 137 8.34 0.35 -6.06
N SER A 138 8.43 -0.91 -6.43
CA SER A 138 7.43 -1.93 -6.14
C SER A 138 8.01 -3.02 -5.26
N VAL A 139 7.34 -3.40 -4.17
CA VAL A 139 7.77 -4.50 -3.29
C VAL A 139 6.76 -5.62 -3.38
N GLN A 140 7.22 -6.78 -3.84
CA GLN A 140 6.37 -7.95 -3.99
C GLN A 140 6.06 -8.56 -2.62
N LEU A 141 4.79 -8.89 -2.43
CA LEU A 141 4.26 -9.59 -1.27
C LEU A 141 4.10 -11.08 -1.56
N TYR A 142 4.07 -11.86 -0.48
CA TYR A 142 3.74 -13.27 -0.59
C TYR A 142 2.31 -13.46 -1.14
N LYS A 143 2.20 -14.33 -2.13
CA LYS A 143 0.92 -14.78 -2.69
C LYS A 143 0.55 -16.13 -2.13
N PRO A 144 -0.42 -16.25 -1.23
CA PRO A 144 -0.98 -17.55 -0.97
C PRO A 144 -1.61 -18.11 -2.25
N PRO A 145 -1.46 -19.41 -2.53
CA PRO A 145 -2.02 -20.02 -3.73
C PRO A 145 -3.54 -19.95 -3.71
N SER A 146 -4.10 -19.22 -4.69
CA SER A 146 -5.56 -19.13 -4.92
C SER A 146 -6.23 -20.49 -5.11
N LEU A 147 -7.53 -20.55 -4.83
CA LEU A 147 -8.35 -21.75 -5.09
C LEU A 147 -8.25 -22.21 -6.56
N PHE A 148 -8.21 -21.29 -7.52
CA PHE A 148 -8.04 -21.60 -8.93
C PHE A 148 -6.66 -22.22 -9.23
N SER A 149 -5.59 -21.74 -8.59
CA SER A 149 -4.27 -22.37 -8.72
C SER A 149 -4.20 -23.74 -8.06
N LYS A 150 -4.96 -23.98 -6.97
CA LYS A 150 -5.11 -25.30 -6.36
C LYS A 150 -5.84 -26.25 -7.32
N LEU A 151 -6.95 -25.79 -7.93
CA LEU A 151 -7.76 -26.56 -8.88
C LEU A 151 -7.00 -26.89 -10.17
N LYS A 152 -6.34 -25.92 -10.80
CA LYS A 152 -5.54 -26.10 -12.03
C LYS A 152 -4.40 -27.11 -11.83
N LYS A 153 -3.76 -27.10 -10.65
CA LYS A 153 -2.70 -28.06 -10.32
C LYS A 153 -3.24 -29.46 -10.03
N ALA A 154 -4.38 -29.57 -9.35
CA ALA A 154 -5.07 -30.84 -9.14
C ALA A 154 -5.45 -31.52 -10.47
N LEU A 155 -5.90 -30.73 -11.46
CA LEU A 155 -6.21 -31.21 -12.81
C LEU A 155 -4.98 -31.64 -13.63
N LEU A 156 -3.78 -31.13 -13.32
CA LEU A 156 -2.53 -31.44 -14.03
C LEU A 156 -1.78 -32.66 -13.46
N HIS A 157 -2.40 -33.48 -12.60
CA HIS A 157 -1.79 -34.65 -11.94
C HIS A 157 -0.45 -34.39 -11.21
N LYS A 158 -0.07 -33.14 -10.96
CA LYS A 158 1.02 -32.81 -10.03
C LYS A 158 0.48 -32.90 -8.61
N ARG A 159 0.67 -34.06 -7.97
CA ARG A 159 0.51 -34.22 -6.51
C ARG A 159 1.56 -33.36 -5.80
N GLU A 160 1.26 -32.09 -5.58
CA GLU A 160 1.84 -31.35 -4.46
C GLU A 160 0.90 -31.57 -3.28
N GLN A 161 1.35 -32.29 -2.26
CA GLN A 161 0.76 -32.13 -0.94
C GLN A 161 0.95 -30.66 -0.57
N ASN A 162 -0.12 -29.95 -0.17
CA ASN A 162 0.02 -28.62 0.41
C ASN A 162 0.78 -28.78 1.73
N ASN A 163 2.11 -28.82 1.67
CA ASN A 163 2.96 -28.94 2.85
C ASN A 163 3.03 -27.54 3.48
N PRO A 164 2.54 -27.34 4.72
CA PRO A 164 2.62 -26.07 5.42
C PRO A 164 4.06 -25.55 5.51
N HIS A 165 5.05 -26.44 5.60
CA HIS A 165 6.46 -26.11 5.66
C HIS A 165 6.97 -25.45 4.36
N GLU A 166 6.59 -25.98 3.19
CA GLU A 166 6.99 -25.41 1.90
C GLU A 166 6.32 -24.06 1.64
N THR A 167 5.08 -23.91 2.10
CA THR A 167 4.33 -22.65 2.04
C THR A 167 5.02 -21.56 2.88
N PHE A 168 5.43 -21.92 4.10
CA PHE A 168 6.19 -21.05 4.99
C PHE A 168 7.55 -20.65 4.38
N GLN A 169 8.31 -21.60 3.84
CA GLN A 169 9.59 -21.30 3.16
C GLN A 169 9.43 -20.34 1.98
N LYS A 170 8.40 -20.54 1.15
CA LYS A 170 8.10 -19.64 0.02
C LYS A 170 7.72 -18.24 0.51
N GLN A 171 6.96 -18.15 1.60
CA GLN A 171 6.62 -16.87 2.22
C GLN A 171 7.88 -16.16 2.73
N GLU A 172 8.72 -16.85 3.50
CA GLU A 172 9.96 -16.29 4.05
C GLU A 172 10.89 -15.79 2.94
N ALA A 173 11.07 -16.57 1.86
CA ALA A 173 11.90 -16.17 0.74
C ALA A 173 11.40 -14.89 0.03
N VAL A 174 10.08 -14.70 -0.08
CA VAL A 174 9.51 -13.47 -0.65
C VAL A 174 9.70 -12.28 0.29
N LEU A 175 9.50 -12.48 1.60
CA LEU A 175 9.74 -11.44 2.60
C LEU A 175 11.21 -11.01 2.63
N GLN A 176 12.14 -11.96 2.56
CA GLN A 176 13.57 -11.69 2.51
C GLN A 176 13.97 -10.89 1.26
N LYS A 177 13.47 -11.28 0.08
CA LYS A 177 13.67 -10.48 -1.15
C LYS A 177 13.08 -9.08 -1.02
N GLY A 178 11.95 -8.94 -0.34
CA GLY A 178 11.35 -7.65 0.00
C GLY A 178 12.28 -6.79 0.85
N LYS A 179 12.87 -7.36 1.91
CA LYS A 179 13.86 -6.69 2.79
C LYS A 179 15.10 -6.25 2.01
N GLU A 180 15.67 -7.12 1.19
CA GLU A 180 16.81 -6.78 0.31
C GLU A 180 16.49 -5.62 -0.62
N LYS A 181 15.29 -5.62 -1.21
CA LYS A 181 14.84 -4.53 -2.06
C LYS A 181 14.67 -3.22 -1.29
N LEU A 182 14.17 -3.26 -0.06
CA LEU A 182 14.04 -2.08 0.80
C LEU A 182 15.41 -1.49 1.18
N ASN A 183 16.45 -2.32 1.32
CA ASN A 183 17.82 -1.83 1.51
C ASN A 183 18.33 -1.08 0.26
N ILE A 184 18.12 -1.63 -0.93
CA ILE A 184 18.46 -0.95 -2.20
C ILE A 184 17.73 0.39 -2.33
N ILE A 185 16.44 0.42 -1.96
CA ILE A 185 15.65 1.66 -1.95
C ILE A 185 16.21 2.66 -0.94
N SER A 186 16.63 2.18 0.24
CA SER A 186 17.26 3.03 1.27
C SER A 186 18.54 3.66 0.75
N ASP A 187 19.41 2.88 0.11
CA ASP A 187 20.66 3.38 -0.50
C ASP A 187 20.39 4.39 -1.62
N TYR A 188 19.33 4.17 -2.41
CA TYR A 188 18.88 5.12 -3.43
C TYR A 188 18.51 6.48 -2.84
N ILE A 189 17.74 6.46 -1.73
CA ILE A 189 17.29 7.65 -1.00
C ILE A 189 18.47 8.37 -0.33
N ILE A 190 19.34 7.63 0.37
CA ILE A 190 20.53 8.17 1.04
C ILE A 190 21.46 8.84 0.03
N SER A 191 21.62 8.23 -1.15
CA SER A 191 22.42 8.77 -2.25
C SER A 191 21.71 9.90 -3.03
N ARG A 192 20.46 10.25 -2.66
CA ARG A 192 19.60 11.25 -3.33
C ARG A 192 19.50 11.03 -4.86
N LYS A 193 19.50 9.78 -5.31
CA LYS A 193 19.34 9.43 -6.73
C LYS A 193 17.95 9.85 -7.23
N LYS A 194 17.82 10.08 -8.54
CA LYS A 194 16.57 10.54 -9.17
C LYS A 194 16.31 9.82 -10.49
N GLY A 195 15.07 9.87 -10.97
CA GLY A 195 14.69 9.45 -12.32
C GLY A 195 14.44 7.96 -12.50
N TYR A 196 14.21 7.20 -11.42
CA TYR A 196 13.93 5.77 -11.51
C TYR A 196 12.50 5.45 -11.08
N ILE A 197 11.65 5.04 -12.01
CA ILE A 197 10.27 4.61 -11.75
C ILE A 197 10.10 3.17 -12.24
N GLU A 198 9.80 2.25 -11.32
CA GLU A 198 9.44 0.87 -11.66
C GLU A 198 8.03 0.81 -12.26
N THR A 199 7.96 0.66 -13.57
CA THR A 199 6.70 0.53 -14.29
C THR A 199 6.80 -0.56 -15.35
N ARG A 200 5.65 -0.96 -15.89
CA ARG A 200 5.59 -1.89 -17.04
C ARG A 200 6.05 -1.18 -18.32
N SER A 201 6.68 -1.92 -19.23
CA SER A 201 7.13 -1.36 -20.51
C SER A 201 5.96 -0.88 -21.38
N ASN A 202 6.20 0.15 -22.20
CA ASN A 202 5.18 0.71 -23.12
C ASN A 202 4.56 -0.36 -24.04
N LEU A 203 5.36 -1.33 -24.48
CA LEU A 203 4.87 -2.48 -25.26
C LEU A 203 3.86 -3.32 -24.44
N SER A 204 4.17 -3.62 -23.18
CA SER A 204 3.25 -4.35 -22.29
C SER A 204 1.95 -3.57 -22.07
N LYS A 205 2.01 -2.24 -21.98
CA LYS A 205 0.82 -1.38 -21.89
C LYS A 205 -0.06 -1.51 -23.13
N ALA A 206 0.52 -1.35 -24.30
CA ALA A 206 -0.21 -1.43 -25.57
C ALA A 206 -0.88 -2.79 -25.77
N ILE A 207 -0.14 -3.89 -25.52
CA ILE A 207 -0.66 -5.25 -25.69
C ILE A 207 -1.81 -5.55 -24.72
N SER A 208 -1.72 -5.07 -23.47
CA SER A 208 -2.73 -5.35 -22.46
C SER A 208 -3.91 -4.38 -22.44
N ALA A 209 -3.82 -3.24 -23.14
CA ALA A 209 -4.87 -2.22 -23.14
C ALA A 209 -6.24 -2.73 -23.64
N PRO A 210 -6.35 -3.50 -24.74
CA PRO A 210 -7.63 -4.06 -25.16
C PRO A 210 -8.24 -4.98 -24.09
N PHE A 211 -7.43 -5.87 -23.51
CA PHE A 211 -7.89 -6.76 -22.45
C PHE A 211 -8.33 -5.99 -21.18
N LEU A 212 -7.59 -4.95 -20.81
CA LEU A 212 -7.91 -4.09 -19.68
C LEU A 212 -9.25 -3.38 -19.88
N ASN A 213 -9.46 -2.78 -21.04
CA ASN A 213 -10.64 -1.96 -21.35
C ASN A 213 -11.88 -2.79 -21.69
N LEU A 214 -11.74 -3.88 -22.45
CA LEU A 214 -12.87 -4.67 -22.95
C LEU A 214 -13.30 -5.78 -21.99
N VAL A 215 -12.40 -6.25 -21.11
CA VAL A 215 -12.68 -7.39 -20.23
C VAL A 215 -12.62 -7.00 -18.76
N LYS A 216 -11.47 -6.51 -18.29
CA LYS A 216 -11.28 -6.25 -16.85
C LYS A 216 -12.19 -5.14 -16.33
N LYS A 217 -12.19 -3.96 -16.95
CA LYS A 217 -13.01 -2.82 -16.49
C LYS A 217 -14.51 -3.17 -16.40
N PRO A 218 -15.15 -3.78 -17.42
CA PRO A 218 -16.55 -4.21 -17.32
C PRO A 218 -16.78 -5.26 -16.22
N ALA A 219 -15.87 -6.22 -16.06
CA ALA A 219 -15.98 -7.26 -15.03
C ALA A 219 -15.90 -6.67 -13.61
N PHE A 220 -14.96 -5.75 -13.37
CA PHE A 220 -14.84 -5.02 -12.10
C PHE A 220 -16.08 -4.16 -11.86
N SER A 221 -16.53 -3.38 -12.84
CA SER A 221 -17.74 -2.56 -12.72
C SER A 221 -18.98 -3.40 -12.38
N LYS A 222 -19.18 -4.53 -13.06
CA LYS A 222 -20.29 -5.46 -12.75
C LYS A 222 -20.19 -6.02 -11.33
N ARG A 223 -18.99 -6.40 -10.89
CA ARG A 223 -18.77 -6.85 -9.50
C ARG A 223 -19.13 -5.75 -8.51
N TYR A 224 -18.62 -4.53 -8.71
CA TYR A 224 -18.86 -3.44 -7.78
C TYR A 224 -20.32 -2.99 -7.74
N ARG A 225 -21.06 -3.04 -8.86
CA ARG A 225 -22.52 -2.84 -8.85
C ARG A 225 -23.25 -3.83 -7.94
N LYS A 226 -22.83 -5.11 -7.94
CA LYS A 226 -23.38 -6.13 -7.04
C LYS A 226 -23.01 -5.84 -5.58
N LEU A 227 -21.78 -5.40 -5.32
CA LEU A 227 -21.29 -5.15 -3.96
C LEU A 227 -21.90 -3.88 -3.33
N SER A 228 -22.07 -2.83 -4.13
CA SER A 228 -22.57 -1.51 -3.72
C SER A 228 -24.09 -1.40 -3.74
N ASP A 229 -24.76 -2.39 -4.33
CA ASP A 229 -26.21 -2.41 -4.55
C ASP A 229 -26.71 -1.11 -5.23
N THR A 230 -25.97 -0.66 -6.24
CA THR A 230 -26.35 0.50 -7.07
C THR A 230 -25.73 0.41 -8.46
N SER A 231 -26.43 0.98 -9.43
CA SER A 231 -25.97 1.15 -10.81
C SER A 231 -25.91 2.61 -11.26
N LYS A 232 -26.28 3.54 -10.38
CA LYS A 232 -26.41 4.98 -10.68
C LYS A 232 -25.11 5.76 -10.54
N LEU A 233 -24.14 5.20 -9.80
CA LEU A 233 -22.86 5.83 -9.50
C LEU A 233 -21.80 5.42 -10.52
N SER A 234 -20.80 6.28 -10.70
CA SER A 234 -19.58 5.90 -11.42
C SER A 234 -18.87 4.74 -10.71
N PHE A 235 -17.89 4.12 -11.39
CA PHE A 235 -17.17 2.99 -10.82
C PHE A 235 -16.44 3.38 -9.52
N GLU A 236 -15.80 4.54 -9.53
CA GLU A 236 -15.05 5.12 -8.42
C GLU A 236 -15.98 5.43 -7.23
N GLU A 237 -17.13 6.04 -7.48
CA GLU A 237 -18.13 6.34 -6.46
C GLU A 237 -18.78 5.09 -5.85
N MET A 238 -18.77 3.94 -6.55
CA MET A 238 -19.30 2.68 -6.00
C MET A 238 -18.37 2.00 -4.99
N ILE A 239 -17.07 2.31 -5.01
CA ILE A 239 -16.06 1.60 -4.20
C ILE A 239 -16.35 1.70 -2.69
N PRO A 240 -16.66 2.88 -2.12
CA PRO A 240 -16.98 3.01 -0.71
C PRO A 240 -18.21 2.20 -0.27
N PHE A 241 -19.23 2.11 -1.12
CA PHE A 241 -20.46 1.38 -0.85
C PHE A 241 -20.34 -0.13 -0.95
N ALA A 242 -19.20 -0.65 -1.44
CA ALA A 242 -18.97 -2.10 -1.50
C ALA A 242 -18.99 -2.77 -0.11
N ASP A 243 -18.88 -1.97 0.95
CA ASP A 243 -19.06 -2.39 2.34
C ASP A 243 -20.48 -2.85 2.70
N LYS A 244 -21.51 -2.50 1.93
CA LYS A 244 -22.87 -3.05 2.09
C LYS A 244 -22.92 -4.56 2.02
N SER A 245 -21.94 -5.16 1.34
CA SER A 245 -21.84 -6.62 1.22
C SER A 245 -21.22 -7.30 2.44
N PHE A 246 -20.68 -6.54 3.41
CA PHE A 246 -20.22 -7.10 4.68
C PHE A 246 -21.38 -7.55 5.55
N LYS A 247 -21.16 -8.65 6.25
CA LYS A 247 -22.06 -9.26 7.23
C LYS A 247 -21.25 -9.67 8.45
N VAL A 248 -21.94 -9.80 9.58
CA VAL A 248 -21.38 -10.21 10.86
C VAL A 248 -22.14 -11.42 11.37
N ASN A 249 -21.43 -12.47 11.76
CA ASN A 249 -22.02 -13.69 12.33
C ASN A 249 -22.01 -13.64 13.88
N GLU A 250 -22.56 -14.68 14.48
CA GLU A 250 -22.72 -14.88 15.93
C GLU A 250 -21.41 -14.97 16.71
N LYS A 251 -20.26 -15.20 16.06
CA LYS A 251 -18.94 -15.18 16.72
C LYS A 251 -18.57 -13.78 17.21
N CYS A 252 -19.24 -12.74 16.72
CA CYS A 252 -18.95 -11.37 17.13
C CYS A 252 -19.26 -11.15 18.61
N ASN A 253 -18.22 -10.88 19.39
CA ASN A 253 -18.32 -10.51 20.81
C ASN A 253 -18.29 -8.98 21.03
N VAL A 254 -18.52 -8.18 19.98
CA VAL A 254 -18.63 -6.71 20.06
C VAL A 254 -17.37 -6.02 20.61
N CYS A 255 -16.19 -6.63 20.49
CA CYS A 255 -14.92 -6.06 20.98
C CYS A 255 -14.51 -4.70 20.37
N GLY A 256 -15.15 -4.26 19.28
CA GLY A 256 -14.91 -2.96 18.64
C GLY A 256 -13.60 -2.84 17.85
N ILE A 257 -12.78 -3.90 17.75
CA ILE A 257 -11.49 -3.87 17.03
C ILE A 257 -11.66 -3.46 15.56
N CYS A 258 -12.72 -3.92 14.89
CA CYS A 258 -13.00 -3.55 13.49
C CYS A 258 -13.15 -2.03 13.31
N ALA A 259 -13.77 -1.34 14.27
CA ALA A 259 -13.87 0.12 14.26
C ALA A 259 -12.52 0.79 14.54
N LYS A 260 -11.80 0.30 15.56
CA LYS A 260 -10.48 0.85 15.96
C LYS A 260 -9.40 0.74 14.89
N ILE A 261 -9.47 -0.28 14.05
CA ILE A 261 -8.49 -0.51 12.97
C ILE A 261 -8.94 0.08 11.63
N CYS A 262 -10.13 0.68 11.55
CA CYS A 262 -10.64 1.22 10.31
C CYS A 262 -9.91 2.53 9.99
N PRO A 263 -9.04 2.54 8.95
CA PRO A 263 -8.17 3.69 8.68
C PRO A 263 -8.93 4.91 8.15
N VAL A 264 -10.24 4.77 7.88
CA VAL A 264 -11.15 5.79 7.35
C VAL A 264 -12.38 5.98 8.25
N GLN A 265 -12.35 5.47 9.48
CA GLN A 265 -13.43 5.63 10.47
C GLN A 265 -14.83 5.21 9.99
N ASN A 266 -14.88 4.26 9.04
CA ASN A 266 -16.10 3.82 8.37
C ASN A 266 -16.99 2.89 9.23
N ILE A 267 -16.62 2.54 10.47
CA ILE A 267 -17.37 1.54 11.26
C ILE A 267 -17.75 2.13 12.61
N LYS A 268 -19.06 2.11 12.92
CA LYS A 268 -19.61 2.44 14.25
C LYS A 268 -20.17 1.18 14.90
N ILE A 269 -20.18 1.14 16.23
CA ILE A 269 -20.86 0.09 16.99
C ILE A 269 -22.23 0.64 17.40
N ILE A 270 -23.30 0.10 16.81
CA ILE A 270 -24.68 0.54 17.03
C ILE A 270 -25.52 -0.71 17.33
N ASN A 271 -26.35 -0.67 18.38
CA ASN A 271 -27.16 -1.80 18.82
C ASN A 271 -26.34 -3.09 18.98
N ASN A 272 -25.17 -2.97 19.62
CA ASN A 272 -24.21 -4.06 19.85
C ASN A 272 -23.72 -4.77 18.57
N LYS A 273 -23.71 -4.09 17.42
CA LYS A 273 -23.20 -4.63 16.16
C LYS A 273 -22.36 -3.61 15.39
N PRO A 274 -21.30 -4.04 14.67
CA PRO A 274 -20.61 -3.19 13.71
C PRO A 274 -21.55 -2.78 12.57
N GLN A 275 -21.58 -1.49 12.25
CA GLN A 275 -22.28 -0.92 11.11
C GLN A 275 -21.32 -0.07 10.27
N TRP A 276 -21.19 -0.42 8.99
CA TRP A 276 -20.39 0.32 8.04
C TRP A 276 -21.14 1.56 7.55
N GLN A 277 -20.43 2.66 7.39
CA GLN A 277 -20.97 4.00 7.13
C GLN A 277 -20.82 4.44 5.66
N HIS A 278 -20.47 3.51 4.76
CA HIS A 278 -20.33 3.74 3.32
C HIS A 278 -19.18 4.65 2.88
N GLU A 279 -18.13 4.73 3.69
CA GLU A 279 -16.86 5.43 3.45
C GLU A 279 -15.68 4.42 3.31
N CYS A 280 -15.95 3.21 2.78
CA CYS A 280 -15.00 2.11 2.81
C CYS A 280 -13.82 2.29 1.84
N GLU A 281 -12.60 2.08 2.35
CA GLU A 281 -11.40 2.02 1.51
C GLU A 281 -11.19 0.65 0.85
N THR A 282 -12.03 -0.35 1.13
CA THR A 282 -11.86 -1.76 0.67
C THR A 282 -10.52 -2.39 1.08
N CYS A 283 -9.91 -1.89 2.15
CA CYS A 283 -8.62 -2.35 2.65
C CYS A 283 -8.65 -3.69 3.41
N PHE A 284 -9.86 -4.11 3.78
CA PHE A 284 -10.14 -5.33 4.52
C PHE A 284 -9.47 -5.43 5.89
N ALA A 285 -8.97 -4.34 6.47
CA ALA A 285 -8.40 -4.35 7.82
C ALA A 285 -9.38 -4.92 8.85
N CYS A 286 -10.65 -4.48 8.81
CA CYS A 286 -11.68 -5.00 9.70
C CYS A 286 -11.91 -6.52 9.57
N TYR A 287 -11.83 -7.05 8.34
CA TYR A 287 -11.93 -8.49 8.07
C TYR A 287 -10.68 -9.21 8.57
N VAL A 288 -9.50 -8.84 8.07
CA VAL A 288 -8.23 -9.52 8.34
C VAL A 288 -7.91 -9.58 9.84
N TRP A 289 -8.21 -8.51 10.58
CA TRP A 289 -7.80 -8.37 11.98
C TRP A 289 -8.94 -8.58 12.99
N CYS A 290 -10.08 -9.13 12.57
CA CYS A 290 -11.13 -9.51 13.49
C CYS A 290 -10.70 -10.77 14.28
N PRO A 291 -10.47 -10.70 15.60
CA PRO A 291 -9.98 -11.86 16.37
C PRO A 291 -11.01 -12.99 16.47
N GLN A 292 -12.29 -12.67 16.27
CA GLN A 292 -13.38 -13.66 16.27
C GLN A 292 -13.70 -14.21 14.88
N GLU A 293 -13.01 -13.71 13.85
CA GLU A 293 -13.31 -14.02 12.45
C GLU A 293 -14.80 -13.85 12.08
N ALA A 294 -15.45 -12.88 12.71
CA ALA A 294 -16.90 -12.74 12.65
C ALA A 294 -17.42 -12.00 11.41
N ILE A 295 -16.53 -11.29 10.71
CA ILE A 295 -16.87 -10.50 9.51
C ILE A 295 -16.71 -11.37 8.27
N PHE A 296 -17.73 -11.41 7.40
CA PHE A 296 -17.72 -12.12 6.13
C PHE A 296 -18.53 -11.33 5.07
N GLY A 297 -18.54 -11.76 3.81
CA GLY A 297 -19.31 -11.07 2.77
C GLY A 297 -18.81 -11.36 1.36
N GLU A 298 -19.59 -10.94 0.35
CA GLU A 298 -19.27 -11.12 -1.07
C GLU A 298 -17.98 -10.40 -1.49
N ILE A 299 -17.70 -9.24 -0.89
CA ILE A 299 -16.49 -8.45 -1.17
C ILE A 299 -15.21 -9.21 -0.80
N VAL A 300 -15.24 -10.03 0.26
CA VAL A 300 -14.12 -10.84 0.76
C VAL A 300 -14.24 -12.33 0.43
N ALA A 301 -15.20 -12.73 -0.40
CA ALA A 301 -15.47 -14.15 -0.71
C ALA A 301 -14.26 -14.91 -1.30
N TYR A 302 -13.33 -14.20 -1.93
CA TYR A 302 -12.12 -14.77 -2.51
C TYR A 302 -10.84 -14.35 -1.76
N ASN A 303 -10.99 -13.75 -0.58
CA ASN A 303 -9.90 -13.21 0.22
C ASN A 303 -9.62 -14.12 1.41
N GLU A 304 -8.41 -14.66 1.46
CA GLU A 304 -7.91 -15.34 2.65
C GLU A 304 -7.63 -14.32 3.76
N ARG A 305 -7.82 -14.73 5.03
CA ARG A 305 -7.44 -13.92 6.20
C ARG A 305 -5.93 -13.93 6.35
N TYR A 306 -5.25 -13.11 5.56
CA TYR A 306 -3.81 -12.95 5.59
C TYR A 306 -3.42 -11.57 6.11
N HIS A 307 -2.52 -11.56 7.10
CA HIS A 307 -1.73 -10.40 7.47
C HIS A 307 -0.24 -10.72 7.42
N HIS A 308 0.58 -9.67 7.37
CA HIS A 308 2.03 -9.82 7.44
C HIS A 308 2.43 -10.54 8.74
N PRO A 309 3.27 -11.58 8.70
CA PRO A 309 3.52 -12.46 9.85
C PRO A 309 4.24 -11.75 11.01
N GLU A 310 5.07 -10.76 10.72
CA GLU A 310 5.79 -9.98 11.74
C GLU A 310 4.98 -8.78 12.29
N ILE A 311 3.72 -8.61 11.88
CA ILE A 311 2.88 -7.49 12.32
C ILE A 311 1.79 -8.02 13.25
N SER A 312 1.63 -7.34 14.38
CA SER A 312 0.63 -7.64 15.40
C SER A 312 -0.60 -6.73 15.30
N LEU A 313 -1.68 -7.09 16.00
CA LEU A 313 -2.86 -6.22 16.11
C LEU A 313 -2.51 -4.88 16.78
N SER A 314 -1.63 -4.88 17.79
CA SER A 314 -1.17 -3.68 18.48
C SER A 314 -0.47 -2.71 17.52
N ASP A 315 0.35 -3.21 16.60
CA ASP A 315 0.98 -2.39 15.57
C ASP A 315 -0.07 -1.68 14.71
N MET A 316 -1.18 -2.35 14.42
CA MET A 316 -2.22 -1.77 13.55
C MET A 316 -3.08 -0.72 14.27
N ILE A 317 -3.31 -0.86 15.59
CA ILE A 317 -4.16 0.06 16.38
C ILE A 317 -3.38 1.30 16.85
N ILE A 318 -2.16 1.15 17.36
CA ILE A 318 -1.34 2.25 17.93
C ILE A 318 -1.11 3.35 16.88
N ASN A 319 -1.03 2.97 15.61
CA ASN A 319 -0.76 3.89 14.53
C ASN A 319 -2.00 4.63 13.97
N GLN A 320 -3.20 4.32 14.48
CA GLN A 320 -4.44 5.04 14.14
C GLN A 320 -4.96 5.90 15.30
N SER A 321 -4.40 5.73 16.51
CA SER A 321 -4.93 6.29 17.77
C SER A 321 -4.08 7.42 18.37
N LYS A 322 -3.04 7.88 17.67
CA LYS A 322 -2.42 9.18 18.00
C LYS A 322 -3.26 10.28 17.35
N TYR A 323 -4.17 10.85 18.15
CA TYR A 323 -5.15 11.93 17.88
C TYR A 323 -6.57 11.44 17.62
#